data_AF-A0A924KV08-F1
#
_entry.id   AF-A0A924KV08-F1
#
_cell.length_a   1.000
_cell.length_b   1.000
_cell.length_c   1.000
_cell.angle_alpha   90.00
_cell.angle_beta   90.00
_cell.angle_gamma   90.00
#
_symmetry.space_group_name_H-M   'P 1'
#
loop_
_entity.id
_entity.type
_entity.pdbx_description
1 polymer ?
#
loop_
_entity_poly.entity_id
_entity_poly.type
_entity_poly.pdbx_seq_one_letter_code
_entity_poly.pdbx_strand_id
1 'polypeptide(L)'
;MSELSQLTIELPDESATMLVASRLADAIALAGQSGTLPLTIFLSGDLGAGKTTFVRGVLRALGYEGRVKSPTYALVEVYAVSSLNLYHF
;
A
#
# COMPACT_ATOMS: atom_id res chain seq x y z
N MET A 1 -19.08 -17.31 9.85
CA MET A 1 -18.40 -16.00 9.95
C MET A 1 -16.95 -16.33 10.25
N SER A 2 -16.02 -16.15 9.30
CA SER A 2 -14.61 -16.48 9.55
C SER A 2 -14.05 -15.53 10.60
N GLU A 3 -13.26 -16.04 11.55
CA GLU A 3 -12.46 -15.20 12.43
C GLU A 3 -11.57 -14.28 11.59
N LEU A 4 -11.60 -12.98 11.88
CA LEU A 4 -10.64 -12.04 11.34
C LEU A 4 -9.32 -12.27 12.07
N SER A 5 -8.26 -12.62 11.35
CA SER A 5 -6.91 -12.67 11.90
C SER A 5 -6.42 -11.24 12.13
N GLN A 6 -5.93 -10.96 13.34
CA GLN A 6 -5.36 -9.67 13.71
C GLN A 6 -3.85 -9.81 13.94
N LEU A 7 -3.08 -8.86 13.39
CA LEU A 7 -1.64 -8.75 13.59
C LEU A 7 -1.31 -7.32 14.02
N THR A 8 -0.49 -7.18 15.06
CA THR A 8 0.03 -5.90 15.54
C THR A 8 1.54 -5.88 15.38
N ILE A 9 2.06 -4.81 14.78
CA ILE A 9 3.49 -4.62 14.51
C ILE A 9 3.87 -3.22 14.99
N GLU A 10 5.00 -3.11 15.71
CA GLU A 10 5.58 -1.83 16.09
C GLU A 10 6.50 -1.31 14.97
N LEU A 11 6.31 -0.05 14.57
CA LEU A 11 7.06 0.60 13.49
C LEU A 11 7.78 1.84 14.05
N PRO A 12 8.98 1.68 14.64
CA PRO A 12 9.65 2.77 15.37
C PRO A 12 10.17 3.89 14.44
N ASP A 13 10.32 3.62 13.14
CA ASP A 13 10.86 4.57 12.17
C ASP A 13 10.30 4.35 10.74
N GLU A 14 10.71 5.22 9.82
CA GLU A 14 10.32 5.15 8.41
C GLU A 14 10.83 3.86 7.75
N SER A 15 12.03 3.38 8.10
CA SER A 15 12.61 2.16 7.53
C SER A 15 11.79 0.92 7.86
N ALA A 16 11.31 0.79 9.10
CA ALA A 16 10.40 -0.27 9.52
C ALA A 16 9.07 -0.21 8.74
N THR A 17 8.56 1.00 8.52
CA THR A 17 7.36 1.22 7.69
C THR A 17 7.58 0.76 6.25
N MET A 18 8.73 1.08 5.66
CA MET A 18 9.10 0.65 4.29
C MET A 18 9.24 -0.87 4.20
N LEU A 19 9.78 -1.53 5.22
CA LEU A 19 9.90 -2.99 5.25
C LEU A 19 8.52 -3.67 5.22
N VAL A 20 7.57 -3.20 6.04
CA VAL A 20 6.21 -3.76 6.03
C VAL A 20 5.51 -3.46 4.70
N ALA A 21 5.69 -2.25 4.17
CA ALA A 21 5.15 -1.88 2.87
C ALA A 21 5.68 -2.78 1.74
N SER A 22 6.98 -3.13 1.77
CA SER A 22 7.59 -4.07 0.82
C SER A 22 6.99 -5.46 0.91
N ARG A 23 6.77 -5.98 2.13
CA ARG A 23 6.15 -7.30 2.32
C ARG A 23 4.71 -7.33 1.80
N LEU A 24 3.97 -6.23 1.97
CA LEU A 24 2.64 -6.10 1.39
C LEU A 24 2.69 -6.05 -0.14
N ALA A 25 3.67 -5.35 -0.72
CA ALA A 25 3.89 -5.33 -2.16
C ALA A 25 4.15 -6.74 -2.73
N ASP A 26 4.97 -7.55 -2.06
CA ASP A 26 5.23 -8.94 -2.46
C ASP A 26 3.93 -9.77 -2.46
N ALA A 27 3.10 -9.61 -1.42
CA ALA A 27 1.82 -10.28 -1.32
C ALA A 27 0.83 -9.83 -2.42
N ILE A 28 0.80 -8.53 -2.75
CA ILE A 28 0.00 -7.98 -3.85
C ILE A 28 0.48 -8.54 -5.20
N ALA A 29 1.78 -8.62 -5.43
CA ALA A 29 2.35 -9.16 -6.66
C ALA A 29 1.97 -10.64 -6.85
N LEU A 30 2.05 -11.43 -5.78
CA LEU A 30 1.60 -12.83 -5.78
C LEU A 30 0.09 -12.96 -6.01
N ALA A 31 -0.71 -12.08 -5.42
CA ALA A 31 -2.16 -12.02 -5.65
C ALA A 31 -2.48 -11.72 -7.13
N GLY A 32 -1.74 -10.81 -7.75
CA GLY A 32 -1.86 -10.49 -9.17
C GLY A 32 -1.56 -11.67 -10.09
N GLN A 33 -0.54 -12.47 -9.77
CA GLN A 33 -0.19 -13.66 -10.53
C GLN A 33 -1.19 -14.81 -10.36
N SER A 34 -1.81 -14.92 -9.18
CA SER A 34 -2.79 -15.97 -8.86
C SER A 34 -4.23 -15.64 -9.30
N GLY A 35 -4.47 -14.44 -9.85
CA GLY A 35 -5.81 -14.01 -10.28
C GLY A 35 -6.77 -13.69 -9.13
N THR A 36 -6.25 -13.34 -7.95
CA THR A 36 -7.04 -13.06 -6.73
C THR A 36 -7.34 -11.57 -6.52
N LEU A 37 -7.08 -10.74 -7.52
CA LEU A 37 -7.42 -9.31 -7.55
C LEU A 37 -8.85 -9.06 -8.04
N PRO A 38 -9.50 -7.92 -7.68
CA PRO A 38 -8.95 -6.77 -6.98
C PRO A 38 -8.86 -6.94 -5.45
N LEU A 39 -7.92 -6.23 -4.83
CA LEU A 39 -7.78 -6.11 -3.38
C LEU A 39 -8.08 -4.67 -2.95
N THR A 40 -8.93 -4.51 -1.93
CA THR A 40 -9.22 -3.21 -1.31
C THR A 40 -8.56 -3.15 0.06
N ILE A 41 -7.70 -2.15 0.28
CA ILE A 41 -6.99 -1.94 1.55
C ILE A 41 -7.43 -0.60 2.13
N PHE A 42 -7.94 -0.62 3.36
CA PHE A 42 -8.27 0.58 4.11
C PHE A 42 -7.09 0.96 5.01
N LEU A 43 -6.61 2.20 4.89
CA LEU A 43 -5.60 2.77 5.78
C LEU A 43 -6.24 3.79 6.71
N SER A 44 -6.30 3.47 8.00
CA SER A 44 -6.91 4.30 9.03
C SER A 44 -5.86 4.86 9.99
N GLY A 45 -6.06 6.09 10.45
CA GLY A 45 -5.18 6.77 11.40
C GLY A 45 -5.26 8.29 11.24
N ASP A 46 -4.72 9.02 12.22
CA ASP A 46 -4.79 10.48 12.26
C ASP A 46 -3.96 11.18 11.17
N LEU A 47 -4.11 12.51 11.07
CA LEU A 47 -3.24 13.33 10.23
C LEU A 47 -1.79 13.18 10.71
N GLY A 48 -0.88 12.87 9.78
CA GLY A 48 0.52 12.61 10.12
C GLY A 48 0.83 11.18 10.55
N ALA A 49 -0.15 10.28 10.65
CA ALA A 49 0.06 8.87 11.02
C ALA A 49 0.88 8.03 10.00
N GLY A 50 1.40 8.62 8.92
CA GLY A 50 2.25 7.93 7.96
C GLY A 50 1.54 7.16 6.83
N LYS A 51 0.21 7.29 6.67
CA LYS A 51 -0.58 6.60 5.61
C LYS A 51 0.02 6.79 4.20
N THR A 52 0.29 8.03 3.79
CA THR A 52 0.89 8.33 2.48
C THR A 52 2.32 7.81 2.37
N THR A 53 3.07 7.78 3.48
CA THR A 53 4.41 7.17 3.53
C THR A 53 4.34 5.66 3.30
N PHE A 54 3.36 5.00 3.90
CA PHE A 54 3.12 3.57 3.68
C PHE A 54 2.73 3.26 2.22
N VAL A 55 1.78 4.01 1.64
CA VAL A 55 1.38 3.86 0.22
C VAL A 55 2.58 4.06 -0.72
N ARG A 56 3.40 5.09 -0.45
CA ARG A 56 4.64 5.34 -1.19
C ARG A 56 5.60 4.17 -1.09
N GLY A 57 5.76 3.57 0.09
CA GLY A 57 6.58 2.38 0.29
C GLY A 57 6.11 1.19 -0.56
N VAL A 58 4.80 0.92 -0.59
CA VAL A 58 4.21 -0.17 -1.38
C VAL A 58 4.47 0.07 -2.87
N LEU A 59 4.18 1.27 -3.36
CA LEU A 59 4.39 1.64 -4.77
C LEU A 59 5.87 1.53 -5.18
N ARG A 60 6.79 2.00 -4.33
CA ARG A 60 8.23 1.88 -4.57
C ARG A 60 8.68 0.42 -4.64
N ALA A 61 8.21 -0.42 -3.72
CA ALA A 61 8.54 -1.85 -3.71
C ALA A 61 7.96 -2.60 -4.91
N LEU A 62 6.81 -2.17 -5.44
CA LEU A 62 6.26 -2.69 -6.70
C LEU A 62 7.01 -2.21 -7.95
N GLY A 63 7.95 -1.25 -7.82
CA GLY A 63 8.75 -0.72 -8.94
C GLY A 63 8.24 0.59 -9.53
N TYR A 64 7.32 1.30 -8.87
CA TYR A 64 6.93 2.64 -9.31
C TYR A 64 8.03 3.65 -8.95
N GLU A 65 8.56 4.35 -9.95
CA GLU A 65 9.62 5.37 -9.77
C GLU A 65 9.11 6.81 -9.77
N GLY A 66 7.86 7.03 -10.18
CA GLY A 66 7.25 8.36 -10.26
C GLY A 66 6.98 9.02 -8.90
N ARG A 67 6.40 10.23 -8.92
CA ARG A 67 6.08 10.96 -7.69
C ARG A 67 4.76 10.45 -7.09
N VAL A 68 4.79 9.97 -5.85
CA VAL A 68 3.60 9.60 -5.08
C VAL A 68 3.13 10.80 -4.27
N LYS A 69 1.84 11.15 -4.37
CA LYS A 69 1.23 12.28 -3.66
C LYS A 69 0.03 11.79 -2.84
N SER A 70 -0.36 12.58 -1.85
CA SER A 70 -1.66 12.39 -1.20
C SER A 70 -2.77 12.94 -2.12
N PRO A 71 -3.84 12.17 -2.39
CA PRO A 71 -4.93 12.57 -3.27
C PRO A 71 -5.91 13.57 -2.61
N THR A 72 -5.44 14.42 -1.68
CA THR A 72 -6.27 15.32 -0.86
C THR A 72 -7.24 16.16 -1.68
N TYR A 73 -6.83 16.63 -2.86
CA TYR A 73 -7.67 17.41 -3.78
C TYR A 73 -8.05 16.66 -5.05
N ALA A 74 -7.30 15.61 -5.41
CA ALA A 74 -7.53 14.84 -6.62
C ALA A 74 -8.63 13.78 -6.45
N LEU A 75 -9.01 13.46 -5.21
CA LEU A 75 -9.88 12.35 -4.78
C LEU A 75 -9.34 10.96 -5.11
N VAL A 76 -8.62 10.81 -6.22
CA VAL A 76 -7.93 9.58 -6.58
C VAL A 76 -6.66 9.90 -7.38
N GLU A 77 -5.58 9.19 -7.06
CA GLU A 77 -4.36 9.13 -7.86
C GLU A 77 -4.18 7.70 -8.36
N VAL A 78 -3.96 7.54 -9.67
CA VAL A 78 -3.80 6.22 -10.31
C VAL A 78 -2.33 5.99 -10.65
N TYR A 79 -1.78 4.89 -10.16
CA TYR A 79 -0.40 4.47 -10.39
C TYR A 79 -0.37 3.17 -11.17
N ALA A 80 0.09 3.23 -12.43
CA ALA A 80 0.37 2.06 -13.24
C ALA A 80 1.76 1.50 -12.89
N VAL A 81 1.81 0.24 -12.45
CA VAL A 81 3.05 -0.43 -12.03
C VAL A 81 3.05 -1.85 -12.57
N SER A 82 3.95 -2.15 -13.51
CA SER A 82 3.92 -3.42 -14.26
C SER A 82 2.53 -3.65 -14.91
N SER A 83 1.87 -4.77 -14.63
CA SER A 83 0.50 -5.07 -15.07
C SER A 83 -0.60 -4.63 -14.09
N LEU A 84 -0.25 -3.94 -13.00
CA LEU A 84 -1.16 -3.52 -11.95
C LEU A 84 -1.53 -2.03 -12.08
N ASN A 85 -2.78 -1.71 -11.77
CA ASN A 85 -3.24 -0.35 -11.53
C ASN A 85 -3.59 -0.21 -10.04
N LEU A 86 -2.87 0.67 -9.33
CA LEU A 86 -3.19 1.03 -7.95
C LEU A 86 -3.95 2.35 -7.93
N TYR A 87 -5.08 2.34 -7.24
CA TYR A 87 -5.94 3.50 -7.03
C TYR A 87 -5.76 3.97 -5.58
N HIS A 88 -5.15 5.13 -5.38
CA HIS A 88 -4.97 5.75 -4.07
C HIS A 88 -6.04 6.82 -3.88
N PHE A 89 -6.97 6.55 -2.97
CA PHE A 89 -8.06 7.45 -2.55
C PHE A 89 -7.67 8.28 -1.32
#